data_AF-A0AAU6JYA6-F1
#
_entry.id   AF-A0AAU6JYA6-F1
#
_cell.length_a   1.000
_cell.length_b   1.000
_cell.length_c   1.000
_cell.angle_alpha   90.00
_cell.angle_beta   90.00
_cell.angle_gamma   90.00
#
_symmetry.space_group_name_H-M   'P 1'
#
loop_
_entity.id
_entity.type
_entity.pdbx_description
1 polymer ?
#
loop_
_entity_poly.entity_id
_entity_poly.type
_entity_poly.pdbx_seq_one_letter_code
_entity_poly.pdbx_strand_id
1 'polypeptide(L)' 'MNDDTAPQVLDRLTRLVPLRRVGHPEEAAEAIAFPSSGRVGFATGAVYDTGGGRVTC' A
#
# COMPACT_ATOMS: atom_id res chain seq x y z
N MET A 1 -10.74 3.20 6.47
CA MET A 1 -10.72 1.98 7.30
C MET A 1 -12.09 1.88 7.93
N ASN A 2 -12.70 0.70 8.01
CA ASN A 2 -14.08 0.60 8.51
C ASN A 2 -14.13 1.09 9.96
N ASP A 3 -15.15 1.89 10.27
CA ASP A 3 -15.30 2.58 11.55
C ASP A 3 -15.40 1.61 12.75
N ASP A 4 -15.84 0.38 12.51
CA ASP A 4 -16.05 -0.65 13.55
C ASP A 4 -14.80 -1.51 13.83
N THR A 5 -13.62 -1.12 13.34
CA THR A 5 -12.41 -1.93 13.56
C THR A 5 -11.93 -1.80 15.01
N ALA A 6 -12.03 -2.89 15.78
CA ALA A 6 -11.56 -2.93 17.16
C ALA A 6 -10.07 -2.49 17.28
N PRO A 7 -9.71 -1.60 18.22
CA PRO A 7 -8.35 -1.05 18.32
C PRO A 7 -7.24 -2.09 18.47
N GLN A 8 -7.53 -3.23 19.12
CA GLN A 8 -6.58 -4.33 19.30
C GLN A 8 -6.27 -5.04 17.97
N VAL A 9 -7.23 -5.08 17.06
CA VAL A 9 -7.04 -5.63 15.71
C VAL A 9 -6.17 -4.68 14.89
N LEU A 10 -6.42 -3.37 14.99
CA LEU A 10 -5.62 -2.35 14.31
C LEU A 10 -4.15 -2.37 14.75
N ASP A 11 -3.89 -2.45 16.07
CA ASP A 11 -2.53 -2.55 16.60
C ASP A 11 -1.83 -3.82 16.13
N ARG A 12 -2.54 -4.97 16.17
CA ARG A 12 -2.00 -6.24 15.64
C ARG A 12 -1.62 -6.13 14.17
N LEU A 13 -2.49 -5.58 13.33
CA LEU A 13 -2.23 -5.44 11.89
C LEU A 13 -1.06 -4.50 11.62
N THR A 14 -0.99 -3.37 12.35
CA THR A 14 0.09 -2.39 12.22
C THR A 14 1.45 -3.00 12.57
N ARG A 15 1.51 -3.92 13.54
CA ARG A 15 2.74 -4.62 13.91
C ARG A 15 3.25 -5.58 12.83
N LEU A 16 2.40 -6.03 11.92
CA LEU A 16 2.79 -6.91 10.81
C LEU A 16 3.36 -6.13 9.61
N VAL A 17 3.11 -4.82 9.55
CA VAL A 17 3.67 -3.94 8.51
C VAL A 17 5.07 -3.50 8.95
N PRO A 18 6.13 -3.71 8.15
CA PRO A 18 7.48 -3.25 8.49
C PRO A 18 7.58 -1.75 8.80
N LEU A 19 6.84 -0.91 8.05
CA LEU A 19 6.76 0.54 8.31
C LEU A 19 5.96 0.93 9.57
N ARG A 20 5.35 -0.04 10.28
CA ARG A 20 4.63 0.17 11.55
C ARG A 20 3.53 1.23 11.49
N ARG A 21 2.93 1.43 10.32
CA ARG A 21 1.79 2.32 10.13
C ARG A 21 0.84 1.78 9.06
N VAL A 22 -0.38 2.28 9.10
CA VAL A 22 -1.34 2.11 8.01
C VAL A 22 -0.97 3.06 6.88
N GLY A 23 -1.06 2.58 5.64
CA GLY A 23 -0.86 3.41 4.45
C GLY A 23 -2.02 4.38 4.26
N HIS A 24 -1.72 5.55 3.72
CA HIS A 24 -2.73 6.54 3.36
C HIS A 24 -3.26 6.25 1.94
N PRO A 25 -4.57 6.47 1.67
CA PRO A 25 -5.15 6.27 0.34
C PRO A 25 -4.42 7.02 -0.77
N GLU A 26 -3.87 8.20 -0.45
CA GLU A 26 -3.12 9.04 -1.38
C GLU A 26 -1.82 8.37 -1.84
N GLU A 27 -1.17 7.58 -0.99
CA GLU A 27 0.05 6.84 -1.35
C GLU A 27 -0.25 5.75 -2.39
N ALA A 28 -1.41 5.10 -2.28
CA ALA A 28 -1.87 4.13 -3.28
C ALA A 28 -2.26 4.83 -4.58
N ALA A 29 -2.89 6.01 -4.50
CA ALA A 29 -3.22 6.80 -5.68
C ALA A 29 -1.97 7.21 -6.47
N GLU A 30 -0.91 7.66 -5.80
CA GLU A 30 0.37 7.99 -6.43
C GLU A 30 1.03 6.78 -7.10
N ALA A 31 0.97 5.61 -6.45
CA ALA A 31 1.49 4.36 -7.02
C ALA A 31 0.74 3.92 -8.30
N ILE A 32 -0.52 4.36 -8.48
CA ILE A 32 -1.31 4.16 -9.70
C ILE A 32 -1.05 5.27 -10.73
N ALA A 33 -0.95 6.52 -10.27
CA ALA A 33 -0.78 7.69 -11.12
C ALA A 33 0.56 7.68 -11.86
N PHE A 34 1.64 7.27 -11.19
CA PHE A 34 2.97 7.21 -11.80
C PHE A 34 3.02 6.30 -13.05
N PRO A 35 2.61 5.02 -13.01
CA PRO A 35 2.55 4.20 -14.20
C PRO A 35 1.59 4.72 -15.27
N SER A 36 0.53 5.41 -14.85
CA SER A 36 -0.44 6.03 -15.76
C SER A 36 0.09 7.28 -16.48
N SER A 37 1.18 7.88 -16.00
CA SER A 37 1.72 9.16 -16.50
C SER A 37 2.50 9.07 -17.83
N GLY A 38 2.66 7.87 -18.41
CA GLY A 38 3.46 7.63 -19.63
C GLY A 38 4.98 7.54 -19.40
N ARG A 39 5.46 7.87 -18.19
CA ARG A 39 6.89 7.86 -17.84
C ARG A 39 7.52 6.46 -17.82
N VAL A 40 6.71 5.43 -17.70
CA VAL A 40 7.14 4.01 -17.66
C VAL A 40 6.41 3.17 -18.71
N GLY A 41 6.25 3.71 -19.93
CA GLY A 41 5.52 3.05 -21.02
C GLY A 41 6.05 1.67 -21.47
N PHE A 42 7.20 1.23 -20.99
CA PHE A 42 7.75 -0.11 -21.23
C PHE A 42 7.50 -1.11 -20.09
N ALA A 43 6.98 -0.65 -18.94
CA ALA A 43 6.65 -1.50 -17.82
C ALA A 43 5.20 -2.02 -17.96
N THR A 44 5.07 -3.30 -18.28
CA THR A 44 3.77 -4.00 -18.41
C THR A 44 3.84 -5.37 -17.75
N GLY A 45 2.70 -5.83 -17.20
CA GLY A 45 2.63 -7.09 -16.45
C GLY A 45 3.34 -7.08 -15.08
N ALA A 46 3.79 -5.92 -14.61
CA ALA A 46 4.44 -5.77 -13.32
C ALA A 46 3.40 -5.58 -12.19
N VAL A 47 3.74 -6.04 -10.99
CA VAL A 47 2.98 -5.82 -9.76
C VAL A 47 3.67 -4.75 -8.93
N TYR A 48 2.98 -3.64 -8.66
CA TYR A 48 3.48 -2.57 -7.81
C TYR A 48 2.94 -2.76 -6.39
N ASP A 49 3.81 -3.14 -5.45
CA ASP A 49 3.42 -3.29 -4.04
C ASP A 49 3.32 -1.95 -3.32
N THR A 50 2.24 -1.78 -2.56
CA THR A 50 2.03 -0.66 -1.64
C THR A 50 1.79 -1.14 -0.19
N GLY A 51 2.20 -2.37 0.13
CA GLY A 51 1.94 -3.02 1.41
C GLY A 51 2.84 -2.55 2.57
N GLY A 52 3.62 -1.49 2.38
CA GLY A 52 4.56 -0.99 3.39
C GLY A 52 5.64 -2.00 3.77
N GLY A 53 6.03 -2.87 2.82
CA GLY A 53 6.99 -3.96 3.00
C GLY A 53 6.41 -5.26 3.54
N ARG A 54 5.08 -5.33 3.79
CA ARG A 54 4.43 -6.55 4.29
C ARG A 54 4.37 -7.66 3.23
N VAL A 55 4.31 -7.30 1.95
CA VAL A 55 4.23 -8.24 0.83
C VAL A 55 5.56 -8.18 0.07
N THR A 56 6.20 -9.33 -0.13
CA THR A 56 7.43 -9.45 -0.93
C THR A 56 7.07 -10.02 -2.29
N CYS A 57 6.73 -9.14 -3.24
CA CYS A 57 6.47 -9.48 -4.64
C CYS A 57 7.77 -9.71 -5.41
#